data_AF-A0AB39KEE4-F1
#
_entry.id   AF-A0AB39KEE4-F1
#
_cell.length_a   1.000
_cell.length_b   1.000
_cell.length_c   1.000
_cell.angle_alpha   90.00
_cell.angle_beta   90.00
_cell.angle_gamma   90.00
#
_symmetry.space_group_name_H-M   'P 1'
#
loop_
_entity.id
_entity.type
_entity.pdbx_description
1 polymer ?
#
loop_
_entity_poly.entity_id
_entity_poly.type
_entity_poly.pdbx_seq_one_letter_code
_entity_poly.pdbx_strand_id
1 'polypeptide(L)'
;MGCSIFLVVLISCTKKVEIKPLPPSVEEDYLTSKHEIDKMLDALNNHDVPNDEKREILCKSYPEVYKNHYMPALLKPSPHQYSEEVLLRDFEAVIKFYKQAWFIKCI
;
A
#
# COMPACT_ATOMS: atom_id res chain seq x y z
N MET A 1 -33.86 45.68 -12.85
CA MET A 1 -32.96 45.38 -13.99
C MET A 1 -31.54 45.54 -13.48
N GLY A 2 -30.67 44.55 -13.34
CA GLY A 2 -30.66 43.15 -13.70
C GLY A 2 -29.17 42.76 -13.72
N CYS A 3 -28.65 42.16 -12.65
CA CYS A 3 -27.34 41.51 -12.67
C CYS A 3 -27.58 40.02 -12.78
N SER A 4 -27.63 39.52 -14.02
CA SER A 4 -27.59 38.09 -14.31
C SER A 4 -26.20 37.58 -13.95
N ILE A 5 -26.07 37.04 -12.74
CA ILE A 5 -24.88 36.30 -12.32
C ILE A 5 -25.01 34.92 -12.97
N PHE A 6 -24.27 34.69 -14.06
CA PHE A 6 -24.12 33.37 -14.64
C PHE A 6 -23.37 32.49 -13.64
N LEU A 7 -24.11 31.62 -12.94
CA LEU A 7 -23.54 30.51 -12.16
C LEU A 7 -22.92 29.53 -13.15
N VAL A 8 -21.60 29.63 -13.34
CA VAL A 8 -20.82 28.63 -14.06
C VAL A 8 -20.81 27.37 -13.19
N VAL A 9 -21.74 26.47 -13.44
CA VAL A 9 -21.73 25.11 -12.89
C VAL A 9 -20.50 24.43 -13.47
N LEU A 10 -19.42 24.38 -12.68
CA LEU A 10 -18.29 23.49 -12.94
C LEU A 10 -18.82 22.06 -12.79
N ILE A 11 -19.32 21.51 -13.90
CA ILE A 11 -19.58 20.08 -14.04
C ILE A 11 -18.20 19.43 -14.04
N SER A 12 -17.66 19.20 -12.85
CA SER A 12 -16.49 18.35 -12.70
C SER A 12 -16.91 16.99 -13.25
N CYS A 13 -16.26 16.58 -14.33
CA CYS A 13 -16.50 15.31 -14.98
C CYS A 13 -16.06 14.22 -14.00
N THR A 14 -16.96 13.78 -13.12
CA THR A 14 -16.79 12.52 -12.41
C THR A 14 -16.98 11.44 -13.46
N LYS A 15 -15.86 11.08 -14.12
CA LYS A 15 -15.76 9.81 -14.83
C LYS A 15 -16.10 8.77 -13.76
N LYS A 16 -17.35 8.31 -13.75
CA LYS A 16 -17.84 7.29 -12.85
C LYS A 16 -17.08 6.04 -13.27
N VAL A 17 -15.90 5.85 -12.70
CA VAL A 17 -15.20 4.57 -12.74
C VAL A 17 -16.21 3.63 -12.11
N GLU A 18 -16.80 2.79 -12.93
CA GLU A 18 -17.65 1.72 -12.47
C GLU A 18 -16.73 0.76 -11.73
N ILE A 19 -16.50 1.06 -10.44
CA ILE A 19 -15.82 0.17 -9.52
C ILE A 19 -16.80 -0.99 -9.37
N LYS A 20 -16.64 -2.02 -10.21
CA LYS A 20 -17.22 -3.31 -9.89
C LYS A 20 -16.73 -3.65 -8.48
N PRO A 21 -17.63 -3.96 -7.53
CA PRO A 21 -17.23 -4.42 -6.22
C PRO A 21 -16.22 -5.55 -6.41
N LEU A 22 -15.11 -5.48 -5.67
CA LEU A 22 -14.15 -6.57 -5.69
C LEU A 22 -14.85 -7.85 -5.26
N PRO A 23 -14.42 -9.02 -5.77
CA PRO A 23 -14.84 -10.28 -5.17
C PRO A 23 -14.52 -10.23 -3.66
N PRO A 24 -15.45 -10.64 -2.77
CA PRO A 24 -15.28 -10.52 -1.33
C PRO A 24 -13.95 -11.11 -0.82
N SER A 25 -13.48 -12.20 -1.42
CA SER A 25 -12.20 -12.83 -1.08
C SER A 25 -10.99 -11.96 -1.39
N VAL A 26 -11.01 -11.18 -2.48
CA VAL A 26 -9.90 -10.29 -2.86
C VAL A 26 -9.86 -9.07 -1.95
N GLU A 27 -11.03 -8.56 -1.55
CA GLU A 27 -11.11 -7.47 -0.58
C GLU A 27 -10.65 -7.92 0.82
N GLU A 28 -11.03 -9.12 1.25
CA GLU A 28 -10.58 -9.71 2.51
C GLU A 28 -9.07 -9.95 2.54
N ASP A 29 -8.49 -10.52 1.48
CA ASP A 29 -7.04 -10.73 1.33
C ASP A 29 -6.30 -9.38 1.40
N TYR A 30 -6.81 -8.36 0.73
CA TYR A 30 -6.24 -7.01 0.74
C TYR A 30 -6.28 -6.39 2.14
N LEU A 31 -7.42 -6.40 2.82
CA LEU A 31 -7.57 -5.80 4.15
C LEU A 31 -6.73 -6.52 5.20
N THR A 32 -6.69 -7.85 5.15
CA THR A 32 -5.90 -8.67 6.07
C THR A 32 -4.41 -8.39 5.91
N SER A 33 -3.89 -8.49 4.68
CA SER A 33 -2.47 -8.22 4.41
C SER A 33 -2.09 -6.76 4.67
N LYS A 34 -2.98 -5.80 4.38
CA LYS A 34 -2.78 -4.38 4.73
C LYS A 34 -2.60 -4.22 6.24
N HIS A 35 -3.47 -4.82 7.04
CA HIS A 35 -3.42 -4.71 8.49
C HIS A 35 -2.17 -5.37 9.08
N GLU A 36 -1.70 -6.48 8.52
CA GLU A 36 -0.41 -7.08 8.91
C GLU A 36 0.77 -6.15 8.59
N ILE A 37 0.76 -5.54 7.40
CA ILE A 37 1.78 -4.54 7.01
C ILE A 37 1.76 -3.34 7.95
N ASP A 38 0.59 -2.79 8.26
CA ASP A 38 0.45 -1.63 9.15
C ASP A 38 1.06 -1.97 10.54
N LYS A 39 0.81 -3.16 11.09
CA LYS A 39 1.44 -3.63 12.34
C LYS A 39 2.95 -3.74 12.25
N MET A 40 3.47 -4.30 11.14
CA MET A 40 4.91 -4.40 10.93
C MET A 40 5.56 -3.02 10.84
N LEU A 41 4.90 -2.05 10.19
CA LEU A 41 5.37 -0.67 10.12
C LEU A 41 5.36 0.00 11.50
N ASP A 42 4.34 -0.22 12.32
CA ASP A 42 4.29 0.26 13.70
C ASP A 42 5.47 -0.28 14.52
N ALA A 43 5.76 -1.57 14.42
CA ALA A 43 6.91 -2.19 15.07
C ALA A 43 8.25 -1.64 14.56
N LEU A 44 8.37 -1.37 13.25
CA LEU A 44 9.56 -0.76 12.67
C LEU A 44 9.75 0.70 13.08
N ASN A 45 8.68 1.43 13.38
CA ASN A 45 8.73 2.82 13.86
C ASN A 45 8.93 2.92 15.39
N ASN A 46 8.70 1.84 16.12
CA ASN A 46 8.86 1.81 17.57
C ASN A 46 10.34 1.60 17.96
N HIS A 47 10.91 2.52 18.73
CA HIS A 47 12.29 2.42 19.24
C HIS A 47 12.47 1.31 20.28
N ASP A 48 11.42 0.93 21.00
CA ASP A 48 11.46 -0.10 22.05
C ASP A 48 11.48 -1.53 21.46
N VAL A 49 11.11 -1.69 20.19
CA VAL A 49 11.16 -2.99 19.51
C VAL A 49 12.63 -3.37 19.22
N PRO A 50 13.07 -4.57 19.64
CA PRO A 50 14.45 -5.03 19.43
C PRO A 50 14.85 -5.11 17.95
N ASN A 51 16.13 -4.86 17.67
CA ASN A 51 16.66 -4.95 16.30
C ASN A 51 16.54 -6.35 15.68
N ASP A 52 16.51 -7.41 16.48
CA ASP A 52 16.32 -8.78 15.96
C ASP A 52 14.89 -8.99 15.43
N GLU A 53 13.89 -8.45 16.13
CA GLU A 53 12.50 -8.47 15.66
C GLU A 53 12.35 -7.60 14.40
N LYS A 54 12.92 -6.40 14.39
CA LYS A 54 12.97 -5.55 13.19
C LYS A 54 13.67 -6.25 12.02
N ARG A 55 14.71 -7.05 12.28
CA ARG A 55 15.40 -7.84 11.25
C ARG A 55 14.49 -8.90 10.67
N GLU A 56 13.78 -9.67 11.51
CA GLU A 56 12.81 -10.67 11.03
C GLU A 56 11.74 -10.03 10.15
N ILE A 57 11.18 -8.89 10.58
CA ILE A 57 10.21 -8.11 9.80
C ILE A 57 10.79 -7.71 8.44
N LEU A 58 11.95 -7.04 8.41
CA LEU A 58 12.54 -6.48 7.18
C LEU A 58 13.12 -7.52 6.21
N CYS A 59 13.52 -8.68 6.72
CA CYS A 59 14.21 -9.70 5.95
C CYS A 59 13.29 -10.84 5.52
N LYS A 60 12.13 -11.00 6.16
CA LYS A 60 11.27 -12.15 5.93
C LYS A 60 9.79 -11.77 5.91
N SER A 61 9.20 -11.43 7.06
CA SER A 61 7.75 -11.32 7.19
C SER A 61 7.14 -10.24 6.30
N TYR A 62 7.72 -9.04 6.26
CA TYR A 62 7.18 -7.96 5.43
C TYR A 62 7.34 -8.26 3.93
N PRO A 63 8.52 -8.66 3.42
CA PRO A 63 8.64 -9.15 2.04
C PRO A 63 7.66 -10.26 1.66
N GLU A 64 7.43 -11.22 2.55
CA GLU A 64 6.54 -12.35 2.32
C GLU A 64 5.07 -11.89 2.21
N VAL A 65 4.57 -11.16 3.19
CA VAL A 65 3.19 -10.64 3.20
C VAL A 65 2.95 -9.72 2.00
N TYR A 66 3.90 -8.83 1.72
CA TYR A 66 3.77 -7.88 0.62
C TYR A 66 3.68 -8.58 -0.73
N LYS A 67 4.62 -9.48 -1.03
CA LYS A 67 4.72 -10.13 -2.36
C LYS A 67 3.66 -11.19 -2.59
N ASN A 68 3.27 -11.95 -1.56
CA ASN A 68 2.39 -13.10 -1.73
C ASN A 68 0.92 -12.76 -1.53
N HIS A 69 0.60 -11.71 -0.76
CA HIS A 69 -0.78 -11.38 -0.41
C HIS A 69 -1.17 -9.97 -0.85
N TYR A 70 -0.46 -8.94 -0.36
CA TYR A 70 -0.87 -7.55 -0.59
C TYR A 70 -0.80 -7.12 -2.05
N MET A 71 0.35 -7.33 -2.70
CA MET A 71 0.58 -6.92 -4.08
C MET A 71 -0.36 -7.66 -5.07
N PRO A 72 -0.55 -8.99 -4.99
CA PRO A 72 -1.53 -9.68 -5.82
C PRO A 72 -2.97 -9.20 -5.58
N ALA A 73 -3.35 -8.90 -4.34
CA ALA A 73 -4.68 -8.39 -4.00
C ALA A 73 -4.93 -6.97 -4.54
N LEU A 74 -3.88 -6.16 -4.73
CA LEU A 74 -3.95 -4.87 -5.42
C LEU A 74 -3.99 -4.99 -6.95
N LEU A 75 -3.19 -5.90 -7.53
CA LEU A 75 -3.06 -6.03 -8.98
C LEU A 75 -4.29 -6.67 -9.64
N LYS A 76 -4.81 -7.76 -9.06
CA LYS A 76 -5.97 -8.50 -9.60
C LYS A 76 -7.18 -7.59 -9.91
N PRO A 77 -7.64 -6.71 -9.02
CA PRO A 77 -8.80 -5.87 -9.26
C PRO A 77 -8.48 -4.60 -10.07
N SER A 78 -7.20 -4.23 -10.24
CA SER A 78 -6.81 -2.95 -10.83
C SER A 78 -5.63 -3.08 -11.80
N PRO A 79 -5.74 -3.94 -12.84
CA PRO A 79 -4.62 -4.30 -13.73
C PRO A 79 -4.07 -3.14 -14.58
N HIS A 80 -4.77 -2.00 -14.62
CA HIS A 80 -4.34 -0.80 -15.35
C HIS A 80 -3.98 0.38 -14.43
N GLN A 81 -4.16 0.23 -13.13
CA GLN A 81 -3.85 1.27 -12.15
C GLN A 81 -2.48 1.07 -11.51
N TYR A 82 -2.07 -0.19 -11.35
CA TYR A 82 -0.79 -0.56 -10.77
C TYR A 82 -0.04 -1.51 -11.70
N SER A 83 1.29 -1.46 -11.65
CA SER A 83 2.16 -2.46 -12.26
C SER A 83 3.01 -3.11 -11.18
N GLU A 84 3.32 -4.39 -11.37
CA GLU A 84 4.15 -5.15 -10.43
C GLU A 84 5.52 -4.49 -10.25
N GLU A 85 6.12 -3.97 -11.33
CA GLU A 85 7.43 -3.34 -11.29
C GLU A 85 7.44 -2.05 -10.46
N VAL A 86 6.38 -1.24 -10.55
CA VAL A 86 6.25 -0.02 -9.74
C VAL A 86 6.06 -0.38 -8.27
N LEU A 87 5.16 -1.32 -7.97
CA LEU A 87 4.89 -1.76 -6.60
C LEU A 87 6.13 -2.36 -5.93
N LEU A 88 6.88 -3.22 -6.64
CA LEU A 88 8.12 -3.78 -6.13
C LEU A 88 9.20 -2.73 -5.91
N ARG A 89 9.35 -1.76 -6.82
CA ARG A 89 10.31 -0.66 -6.65
C ARG A 89 9.98 0.18 -5.40
N ASP A 90 8.71 0.54 -5.23
CA ASP A 90 8.27 1.35 -4.09
C ASP A 90 8.47 0.57 -2.78
N PHE A 91 8.15 -0.72 -2.77
CA PHE A 91 8.42 -1.62 -1.65
C PHE A 91 9.91 -1.72 -1.32
N GLU A 92 10.78 -1.90 -2.31
CA GLU A 92 12.22 -1.94 -2.11
C GLU A 92 12.77 -0.64 -1.51
N ALA A 93 12.22 0.51 -1.91
CA ALA A 93 12.58 1.80 -1.33
C ALA A 93 12.22 1.86 0.18
N VAL A 94 11.03 1.39 0.56
CA VAL A 94 10.60 1.31 1.96
C VAL A 94 11.50 0.36 2.77
N ILE A 95 11.75 -0.85 2.26
CA ILE A 95 12.63 -1.81 2.94
C ILE A 95 14.05 -1.26 3.09
N LYS A 96 14.58 -0.61 2.05
CA LYS A 96 15.91 0.02 2.10
C LYS A 96 15.97 1.12 3.15
N PHE A 97 14.96 1.98 3.21
CA PHE A 97 14.88 3.05 4.21
C PHE A 97 15.01 2.50 5.63
N TYR A 98 14.20 1.49 5.99
CA TYR A 98 14.24 0.91 7.33
C TYR A 98 15.51 0.12 7.63
N LYS A 99 16.04 -0.63 6.66
CA LYS A 99 17.33 -1.32 6.83
C LYS A 99 18.45 -0.32 7.13
N GLN A 100 18.45 0.83 6.47
CA GLN A 100 19.41 1.90 6.72
C GLN A 100 19.19 2.56 8.08
N ALA A 101 17.94 2.90 8.43
CA ALA A 101 17.61 3.54 9.70
C ALA A 101 18.05 2.73 10.93
N TRP A 102 17.92 1.39 10.85
CA TRP A 102 18.24 0.49 11.96
C TRP A 102 19.58 -0.24 11.82
N PHE A 103 20.38 0.09 10.79
CA PHE A 103 21.64 -0.59 10.47
C PHE A 103 21.50 -2.13 10.31
N ILE A 104 20.37 -2.57 9.78
CA ILE A 104 20.03 -3.99 9.63
C ILE A 104 20.58 -4.54 8.30
N LYS A 105 21.23 -5.70 8.39
CA LYS A 105 21.59 -6.55 7.24
C LYS A 105 20.76 -7.84 7.31
N CYS A 106 20.27 -8.30 6.17
CA CYS A 106 19.73 -9.65 6.02
C CYS A 106 20.88 -10.58 5.67
N ILE A 107 20.97 -11.69 6.40
CA ILE A 107 22.04 -12.69 6.27
C ILE A 107 21.45 -13.91 5.61
#